data_AF-A0A7K0A2G2-F1
#
_entry.id   AF-A0A7K0A2G2-F1
#
_cell.length_a   1.000
_cell.length_b   1.000
_cell.length_c   1.000
_cell.angle_alpha   90.00
_cell.angle_beta   90.00
_cell.angle_gamma   90.00
#
_symmetry.space_group_name_H-M   'P 1'
#
loop_
_entity.id
_entity.type
_entity.pdbx_description
1 polymer ?
#
loop_
_entity_poly.entity_id
_entity_poly.type
_entity_poly.pdbx_seq_one_letter_code
_entity_poly.pdbx_strand_id
1 'polypeptide(L)'
;MSSQQGEDMVRPSWRHGESDEQGSRTGRCGWITSFLRSDCELSSEQSFGSKEEVTAPSWYHWSLSAGTLFSAQGPGRPSGRLFVSVIPTDYRQPMITPDNIAGLVVGEGCFYAESAADPKYRSGWRVRPGFCIEMRADDRAVLEEVRRQIGCGAIYELDFGRYRGYSHKNWHPHAKYRVSSVRDLGQYVLPFFREHPLFGRKRVAFAIFHDLVELLLEGQHATHDGLERARELASRLSSHNARGVETAGSASRRDLA
;
A
#
# COMPACT_ATOMS: atom_id res chain seq x y z
N MET A 1 -19.65 -6.62 49.15
CA MET A 1 -18.90 -7.62 48.37
C MET A 1 -19.66 -7.91 47.09
N SER A 2 -18.99 -7.73 45.95
CA SER A 2 -19.35 -8.11 44.57
C SER A 2 -20.71 -7.65 44.01
N SER A 3 -20.69 -6.53 43.28
CA SER A 3 -21.66 -6.22 42.24
C SER A 3 -21.05 -6.55 40.88
N GLN A 4 -21.48 -7.67 40.29
CA GLN A 4 -21.27 -7.97 38.88
C GLN A 4 -22.20 -7.06 38.06
N GLN A 5 -21.64 -6.15 37.26
CA GLN A 5 -22.36 -5.48 36.18
C GLN A 5 -21.89 -6.09 34.86
N GLY A 6 -22.84 -6.70 34.16
CA GLY A 6 -22.63 -7.47 32.96
C GLY A 6 -22.21 -6.61 31.78
N GLU A 7 -21.27 -7.16 31.03
CA GLU A 7 -21.00 -6.81 29.65
C GLU A 7 -22.23 -7.23 28.82
N ASP A 8 -23.06 -6.28 28.40
CA ASP A 8 -24.14 -6.56 27.44
C ASP A 8 -23.78 -5.96 26.09
N MET A 9 -22.85 -6.66 25.42
CA MET A 9 -22.55 -6.48 24.01
C MET A 9 -23.66 -7.18 23.22
N VAL A 10 -24.52 -6.42 22.54
CA VAL A 10 -25.49 -6.99 21.60
C VAL A 10 -24.71 -7.68 20.47
N ARG A 11 -24.56 -9.00 20.59
CA ARG A 11 -24.04 -9.85 19.52
C ARG A 11 -25.08 -9.85 18.39
N PRO A 12 -24.76 -9.37 17.18
CA PRO A 12 -25.67 -9.53 16.06
C PRO A 12 -25.87 -11.03 15.78
N SER A 13 -27.10 -11.43 15.45
CA SER A 13 -27.38 -12.77 14.95
C SER A 13 -26.57 -13.01 13.68
N TRP A 14 -25.67 -13.98 13.69
CA TRP A 14 -24.97 -14.43 12.50
C TRP A 14 -26.01 -14.88 11.45
N ARG A 15 -26.16 -14.12 10.36
CA ARG A 15 -26.82 -14.60 9.15
C ARG A 15 -25.77 -15.28 8.29
N HIS A 16 -25.90 -16.59 8.14
CA HIS A 16 -25.29 -17.30 7.02
C HIS A 16 -26.09 -16.99 5.75
N GLY A 17 -25.40 -16.54 4.71
CA GLY A 17 -25.90 -16.50 3.34
C GLY A 17 -26.55 -15.19 2.92
N GLU A 18 -25.75 -14.22 2.52
CA GLU A 18 -26.13 -13.16 1.56
C GLU A 18 -24.85 -12.72 0.84
N SER A 19 -24.81 -12.88 -0.48
CA SER A 19 -23.64 -12.60 -1.34
C SER A 19 -23.61 -11.17 -1.88
N ASP A 20 -24.28 -10.22 -1.23
CA ASP A 20 -24.35 -8.83 -1.68
C ASP A 20 -24.37 -7.85 -0.49
N GLU A 21 -23.21 -7.62 0.14
CA GLU A 21 -22.99 -6.41 0.93
C GLU A 21 -21.92 -5.53 0.27
N GLN A 22 -22.30 -4.90 -0.85
CA GLN A 22 -21.65 -3.69 -1.35
C GLN A 22 -21.98 -2.52 -0.42
N GLY A 23 -21.26 -2.44 0.69
CA GLY A 23 -21.42 -1.41 1.71
C GLY A 23 -20.75 -0.07 1.36
N SER A 24 -21.58 0.89 0.92
CA SER A 24 -21.44 2.35 1.05
C SER A 24 -20.36 3.11 0.25
N ARG A 25 -20.86 4.10 -0.52
CA ARG A 25 -20.23 4.84 -1.62
C ARG A 25 -19.61 6.21 -1.25
N THR A 26 -18.96 6.38 -0.10
CA THR A 26 -18.36 7.71 0.23
C THR A 26 -16.93 7.70 0.77
N GLY A 27 -16.26 6.55 0.82
CA GLY A 27 -14.81 6.49 1.02
C GLY A 27 -14.07 6.87 -0.27
N ARG A 28 -13.80 8.15 -0.49
CA ARG A 28 -12.98 8.60 -1.62
C ARG A 28 -11.50 8.28 -1.31
N CYS A 29 -11.07 7.06 -1.58
CA CYS A 29 -9.65 6.73 -1.70
C CYS A 29 -9.14 7.37 -3.01
N GLY A 30 -8.71 8.63 -2.92
CA GLY A 30 -8.43 9.51 -4.05
C GLY A 30 -7.21 9.18 -4.91
N TRP A 31 -6.69 7.95 -4.89
CA TRP A 31 -5.54 7.55 -5.72
C TRP A 31 -5.94 6.99 -7.11
N ILE A 32 -7.18 6.53 -7.30
CA ILE A 32 -7.60 5.87 -8.56
C ILE A 32 -7.92 6.84 -9.72
N THR A 33 -7.99 8.16 -9.52
CA THR A 33 -8.43 9.10 -10.59
C THR A 33 -7.38 10.05 -11.18
N SER A 34 -6.10 9.96 -10.83
CA SER A 34 -5.08 10.89 -11.38
C SER A 34 -4.21 10.33 -12.52
N PHE A 35 -4.29 9.03 -12.84
CA PHE A 35 -3.35 8.41 -13.79
C PHE A 35 -3.73 8.55 -15.29
N LEU A 36 -4.89 9.13 -15.63
CA LEU A 36 -5.39 9.18 -17.02
C LEU A 36 -5.32 10.57 -17.69
N ARG A 37 -4.47 11.47 -17.22
CA ARG A 37 -4.13 12.69 -17.95
C ARG A 37 -2.67 13.05 -17.74
N SER A 38 -1.83 12.53 -18.63
CA SER A 38 -0.64 13.22 -19.12
C SER A 38 0.00 12.35 -20.20
N ASP A 39 -0.33 12.65 -21.45
CA ASP A 39 0.57 12.34 -22.56
C ASP A 39 1.81 13.21 -22.36
N CYS A 40 2.97 12.58 -22.18
CA CYS A 40 4.24 13.28 -22.10
C CYS A 40 5.22 12.59 -23.05
N GLU A 41 5.44 13.24 -24.19
CA GLU A 41 6.48 12.89 -25.15
C GLU A 41 7.86 13.04 -24.48
N LEU A 42 8.66 11.98 -24.52
CA LEU A 42 10.02 11.94 -24.00
C LEU A 42 11.02 12.08 -25.16
N SER A 43 11.68 13.23 -25.23
CA SER A 43 12.83 13.49 -26.10
C SER A 43 14.16 13.11 -25.42
N SER A 44 14.91 12.25 -26.11
CA SER A 44 16.37 12.08 -26.21
C SER A 44 17.32 12.47 -25.06
N GLU A 45 18.13 11.45 -24.70
CA GLU A 45 19.58 11.43 -24.45
C GLU A 45 20.23 12.45 -23.50
N GLN A 46 20.88 11.92 -22.46
CA GLN A 46 22.26 12.27 -22.13
C GLN A 46 22.96 11.11 -21.42
N SER A 47 24.17 10.80 -21.90
CA SER A 47 25.08 9.81 -21.33
C SER A 47 26.05 10.49 -20.37
N PHE A 48 26.38 9.85 -19.26
CA PHE A 48 27.63 10.10 -18.56
C PHE A 48 28.10 8.83 -17.86
N GLY A 49 29.34 8.44 -18.15
CA GLY A 49 29.99 7.28 -17.56
C GLY A 49 30.88 7.67 -16.39
N SER A 50 30.97 6.77 -15.42
CA SER A 50 32.23 6.34 -14.84
C SER A 50 32.04 4.94 -14.25
N LYS A 51 33.05 4.09 -14.40
CA LYS A 51 33.03 2.69 -13.95
C LYS A 51 33.39 2.68 -12.46
N GLU A 52 32.46 2.26 -11.62
CA GLU A 52 32.78 1.72 -10.29
C GLU A 52 32.69 0.19 -10.36
N GLU A 53 33.76 -0.45 -9.89
CA GLU A 53 33.90 -1.89 -9.80
C GLU A 53 33.17 -2.37 -8.54
N VAL A 54 31.93 -2.81 -8.70
CA VAL A 54 31.12 -3.38 -7.62
C VAL A 54 31.55 -4.82 -7.38
N THR A 55 32.16 -5.08 -6.23
CA THR A 55 32.46 -6.44 -5.79
C THR A 55 31.16 -7.14 -5.35
N ALA A 56 30.83 -8.25 -6.01
CA ALA A 56 29.60 -8.99 -5.76
C ALA A 56 29.69 -9.78 -4.43
N PRO A 57 28.60 -9.86 -3.64
CA PRO A 57 28.59 -10.61 -2.39
C PRO A 57 28.81 -12.12 -2.54
N SER A 58 29.25 -12.78 -1.46
CA SER A 58 29.85 -14.13 -1.43
C SER A 58 28.93 -15.32 -1.77
N TRP A 59 27.67 -15.12 -2.15
CA TRP A 59 26.68 -16.19 -2.37
C TRP A 59 26.55 -16.63 -3.85
N TYR A 60 27.37 -16.10 -4.76
CA TYR A 60 27.34 -16.49 -6.17
C TYR A 60 28.28 -17.66 -6.48
N HIS A 61 27.71 -18.82 -6.85
CA HIS A 61 28.44 -19.83 -7.63
C HIS A 61 28.17 -19.59 -9.13
N TRP A 62 29.23 -19.41 -9.91
CA TRP A 62 29.18 -19.21 -11.36
C TRP A 62 29.29 -20.55 -12.08
N SER A 63 28.41 -20.81 -13.05
CA SER A 63 28.65 -21.84 -14.07
C SER A 63 28.50 -21.19 -15.45
N LEU A 64 29.52 -21.34 -16.28
CA LEU A 64 29.55 -20.81 -17.65
C LEU A 64 29.03 -21.88 -18.60
N SER A 65 27.88 -21.64 -19.22
CA SER A 65 27.42 -22.43 -20.36
C SER A 65 27.68 -21.63 -21.63
N ALA A 66 28.76 -21.95 -22.36
CA ALA A 66 29.04 -21.34 -23.66
C ALA A 66 28.25 -22.08 -24.76
N GLY A 67 27.19 -21.46 -25.28
CA GLY A 67 26.54 -21.92 -26.51
C GLY A 67 27.12 -21.18 -27.72
N THR A 68 27.68 -21.92 -28.69
CA THR A 68 28.15 -21.35 -29.96
C THR A 68 27.05 -21.48 -31.02
N LEU A 69 26.47 -20.36 -31.47
CA LEU A 69 25.67 -20.36 -32.71
C LEU A 69 26.61 -20.05 -33.88
N PHE A 70 26.94 -21.06 -34.68
CA PHE A 70 27.60 -20.87 -35.97
C PHE A 70 26.54 -20.64 -37.05
N SER A 71 26.60 -19.52 -37.75
CA SER A 71 26.12 -19.42 -39.13
C SER A 71 27.17 -18.68 -39.95
N ALA A 72 27.78 -19.40 -40.87
CA ALA A 72 28.80 -18.88 -41.78
C ALA A 72 28.14 -18.30 -43.03
N GLN A 73 28.50 -17.07 -43.42
CA GLN A 73 29.05 -16.72 -44.75
C GLN A 73 29.15 -15.19 -44.95
N GLY A 74 30.34 -14.73 -45.35
CA GLY A 74 30.60 -13.38 -45.87
C GLY A 74 31.90 -12.74 -45.32
N PRO A 75 32.81 -12.21 -46.15
CA PRO A 75 34.02 -11.54 -45.69
C PRO A 75 33.68 -10.08 -45.32
N GLY A 76 33.14 -9.90 -44.13
CA GLY A 76 32.99 -8.59 -43.50
C GLY A 76 33.47 -8.70 -42.06
N ARG A 77 34.29 -7.75 -41.60
CA ARG A 77 34.71 -7.67 -40.18
C ARG A 77 33.46 -7.76 -39.28
N PRO A 78 33.32 -8.77 -38.42
CA PRO A 78 32.21 -8.78 -37.47
C PRO A 78 32.52 -7.79 -36.36
N SER A 79 32.01 -6.56 -36.49
CA SER A 79 31.82 -5.66 -35.35
C SER A 79 30.54 -6.07 -34.59
N GLY A 80 30.51 -7.31 -34.11
CA GLY A 80 29.42 -7.82 -33.27
C GLY A 80 29.83 -7.69 -31.81
N ARG A 81 29.31 -6.70 -31.10
CA ARG A 81 29.42 -6.68 -29.63
C ARG A 81 28.47 -7.75 -29.11
N LEU A 82 29.02 -8.88 -28.67
CA LEU A 82 28.24 -9.94 -28.01
C LEU A 82 27.65 -9.35 -26.71
N PHE A 83 26.35 -9.09 -26.71
CA PHE A 83 25.60 -8.83 -25.50
C PHE A 83 25.29 -10.20 -24.88
N VAL A 84 26.15 -10.66 -23.98
CA VAL A 84 25.83 -11.81 -23.12
C VAL A 84 24.89 -11.26 -22.05
N SER A 85 23.60 -11.58 -22.12
CA SER A 85 22.75 -11.41 -20.94
C SER A 85 23.15 -12.53 -19.96
N VAL A 86 23.87 -12.14 -18.92
CA VAL A 86 24.11 -13.02 -17.78
C VAL A 86 22.79 -13.06 -17.01
N ILE A 87 21.91 -13.99 -17.37
CA ILE A 87 20.70 -14.26 -16.60
C ILE A 87 21.09 -15.34 -15.58
N PRO A 88 21.22 -15.02 -14.28
CA PRO A 88 21.52 -16.03 -13.26
C PRO A 88 20.46 -17.13 -13.27
N THR A 89 20.89 -18.38 -13.36
CA THR A 89 20.00 -19.55 -13.47
C THR A 89 19.44 -20.04 -12.13
N ASP A 90 19.88 -19.47 -11.01
CA ASP A 90 19.40 -19.77 -9.67
C ASP A 90 18.63 -18.58 -9.08
N TYR A 91 17.43 -18.32 -9.59
CA TYR A 91 16.49 -17.37 -9.00
C TYR A 91 15.76 -18.01 -7.82
N ARG A 92 16.47 -18.35 -6.74
CA ARG A 92 15.79 -18.35 -5.43
C ARG A 92 15.37 -16.91 -5.17
N GLN A 93 14.07 -16.65 -5.25
CA GLN A 93 13.52 -15.33 -4.91
C GLN A 93 14.05 -14.94 -3.53
N PRO A 94 14.70 -13.77 -3.39
CA PRO A 94 15.21 -13.34 -2.10
C PRO A 94 14.05 -13.27 -1.11
N MET A 95 14.28 -13.74 0.12
CA MET A 95 13.26 -13.65 1.17
C MET A 95 12.92 -12.19 1.42
N ILE A 96 11.63 -11.85 1.39
CA ILE A 96 11.16 -10.50 1.71
C ILE A 96 11.44 -10.25 3.19
N THR A 97 12.24 -9.23 3.51
CA THR A 97 12.51 -8.85 4.89
C THR A 97 11.42 -7.92 5.43
N PRO A 98 11.27 -7.80 6.76
CA PRO A 98 10.34 -6.83 7.34
C PRO A 98 10.59 -5.37 6.88
N ASP A 99 11.85 -4.98 6.69
CA ASP A 99 12.20 -3.64 6.19
C ASP A 99 11.81 -3.47 4.72
N ASN A 100 11.82 -4.54 3.92
CA ASN A 100 11.25 -4.50 2.57
C ASN A 100 9.74 -4.27 2.60
N ILE A 101 9.03 -4.85 3.58
CA ILE A 101 7.59 -4.58 3.78
C ILE A 101 7.37 -3.12 4.17
N ALA A 102 8.19 -2.57 5.07
CA ALA A 102 8.11 -1.15 5.42
C ALA A 102 8.33 -0.25 4.18
N GLY A 103 9.32 -0.57 3.34
CA GLY A 103 9.56 0.11 2.06
C GLY A 103 8.38 0.00 1.09
N LEU A 104 7.81 -1.21 0.93
CA LEU A 104 6.62 -1.43 0.14
C LEU A 104 5.45 -0.58 0.63
N VAL A 105 5.26 -0.45 1.94
CA VAL A 105 4.20 0.34 2.55
C VAL A 105 4.40 1.85 2.35
N VAL A 106 5.64 2.31 2.26
CA VAL A 106 5.92 3.70 1.86
C VAL A 106 5.37 3.98 0.46
N GLY A 107 5.54 3.05 -0.49
CA GLY A 107 4.98 3.14 -1.84
C GLY A 107 3.47 2.86 -1.88
N GLU A 108 3.07 1.62 -1.68
CA GLU A 108 1.74 1.07 -1.97
C GLU A 108 0.78 1.03 -0.76
N GLY A 109 1.31 1.24 0.45
CA GLY A 109 0.51 1.15 1.67
C GLY A 109 -0.40 2.35 1.91
N CYS A 110 -1.53 2.15 2.58
CA CYS A 110 -2.45 3.22 2.94
C CYS A 110 -2.95 3.06 4.38
N PHE A 111 -2.66 4.07 5.21
CA PHE A 111 -3.30 4.27 6.51
C PHE A 111 -4.44 5.26 6.33
N TYR A 112 -5.65 4.87 6.73
CA TYR A 112 -6.84 5.68 6.55
C TYR A 112 -7.77 5.58 7.75
N ALA A 113 -8.70 6.53 7.84
CA ALA A 113 -9.77 6.52 8.83
C ALA A 113 -11.08 6.99 8.19
N GLU A 114 -12.10 6.14 8.24
CA GLU A 114 -13.45 6.51 7.86
C GLU A 114 -14.12 7.20 9.05
N SER A 115 -14.63 8.42 8.84
CA SER A 115 -15.37 9.18 9.87
C SER A 115 -16.70 9.60 9.27
N ALA A 116 -17.80 9.09 9.83
CA ALA A 116 -19.14 9.34 9.31
C ALA A 116 -20.21 9.23 10.40
N ALA A 117 -21.33 9.92 10.18
CA ALA A 117 -22.54 9.72 10.95
C ALA A 117 -23.06 8.29 10.75
N ASP A 118 -23.42 7.63 11.84
CA ASP A 118 -23.98 6.28 11.83
C ASP A 118 -25.02 6.15 12.97
N PRO A 119 -26.33 6.10 12.66
CA PRO A 119 -27.38 6.08 13.67
C PRO A 119 -27.40 4.79 14.50
N LYS A 120 -26.63 3.76 14.12
CA LYS A 120 -26.50 2.52 14.89
C LYS A 120 -25.67 2.71 16.17
N TYR A 121 -24.86 3.77 16.24
CA TYR A 121 -24.00 4.05 17.39
C TYR A 121 -24.73 5.00 18.36
N ARG A 122 -24.55 4.81 19.68
CA ARG A 122 -25.16 5.70 20.70
C ARG A 122 -24.74 7.17 20.53
N SER A 123 -23.52 7.39 20.06
CA SER A 123 -22.98 8.72 19.72
C SER A 123 -23.57 9.32 18.44
N GLY A 124 -24.30 8.53 17.63
CA GLY A 124 -24.70 8.89 16.27
C GLY A 124 -23.54 9.01 15.27
N TRP A 125 -22.31 8.65 15.67
CA TRP A 125 -21.11 8.83 14.86
C TRP A 125 -20.14 7.66 15.01
N ARG A 126 -19.42 7.38 13.94
CA ARG A 126 -18.48 6.27 13.85
C ARG A 126 -17.15 6.71 13.26
N VAL A 127 -16.07 6.29 13.91
CA VAL A 127 -14.69 6.41 13.40
C VAL A 127 -14.11 5.01 13.25
N ARG A 128 -13.64 4.67 12.04
CA ARG A 128 -13.05 3.36 11.71
C ARG A 128 -11.70 3.52 11.04
N PRO A 129 -10.58 3.29 11.76
CA PRO A 129 -9.27 3.22 11.14
C PRO A 129 -9.13 1.93 10.31
N GLY A 130 -8.26 1.98 9.31
CA GLY A 130 -7.86 0.81 8.56
C GLY A 130 -6.47 0.98 7.94
N PHE A 131 -5.83 -0.16 7.72
CA PHE A 131 -4.58 -0.26 6.98
C PHE A 131 -4.80 -1.20 5.78
N CYS A 132 -4.30 -0.82 4.61
CA CYS A 132 -4.31 -1.71 3.45
C CYS A 132 -3.11 -1.53 2.53
N ILE A 133 -2.81 -2.57 1.76
CA ILE A 133 -1.92 -2.55 0.61
C ILE A 133 -2.72 -3.08 -0.57
N GLU A 134 -2.72 -2.35 -1.68
CA GLU A 134 -3.41 -2.75 -2.90
C GLU A 134 -2.39 -2.80 -4.02
N MET A 135 -2.32 -3.93 -4.72
CA MET A 135 -1.40 -4.14 -5.83
C MET A 135 -2.07 -5.01 -6.88
N ARG A 136 -1.40 -5.24 -8.01
CA ARG A 136 -1.92 -6.12 -9.05
C ARG A 136 -2.02 -7.56 -8.53
N ALA A 137 -2.94 -8.33 -9.09
CA ALA A 137 -3.22 -9.69 -8.63
C ALA A 137 -2.12 -10.70 -8.97
N ASP A 138 -1.28 -10.41 -9.97
CA ASP A 138 -0.07 -11.19 -10.28
C ASP A 138 0.95 -11.13 -9.14
N ASP A 139 1.02 -10.02 -8.41
CA ASP A 139 1.87 -9.85 -7.23
C ASP A 139 1.22 -10.32 -5.91
N ARG A 140 0.12 -11.06 -5.97
CA ARG A 140 -0.61 -11.55 -4.77
C ARG A 140 0.29 -12.26 -3.76
N ALA A 141 1.30 -13.00 -4.20
CA ALA A 141 2.23 -13.71 -3.32
C ALA A 141 2.96 -12.75 -2.35
N VAL A 142 3.21 -11.50 -2.77
CA VAL A 142 3.78 -10.46 -1.90
C VAL A 142 2.81 -10.10 -0.78
N LEU A 143 1.51 -9.96 -1.07
CA LEU A 143 0.49 -9.70 -0.05
C LEU A 143 0.35 -10.86 0.94
N GLU A 144 0.48 -12.10 0.46
CA GLU A 144 0.47 -13.29 1.31
C GLU A 144 1.65 -13.30 2.28
N GLU A 145 2.82 -12.89 1.80
CA GLU A 145 4.01 -12.75 2.63
C GLU A 145 3.90 -11.59 3.64
N VAL A 146 3.33 -10.45 3.22
CA VAL A 146 3.00 -9.34 4.14
C VAL A 146 2.06 -9.81 5.25
N ARG A 147 0.98 -10.51 4.89
CA ARG A 147 0.01 -11.06 5.85
C ARG A 147 0.70 -12.02 6.81
N ARG A 148 1.59 -12.87 6.31
CA ARG A 148 2.34 -13.86 7.11
C ARG A 148 3.26 -13.17 8.13
N GLN A 149 4.00 -12.14 7.71
CA GLN A 149 4.95 -11.44 8.59
C GLN A 149 4.27 -10.50 9.59
N ILE A 150 3.22 -9.78 9.18
CA ILE A 150 2.43 -8.95 10.11
C ILE A 150 1.61 -9.82 11.06
N GLY A 151 1.14 -10.98 10.60
CA GLY A 151 0.43 -11.96 11.43
C GLY A 151 -1.07 -11.71 11.59
N CYS A 152 -1.67 -10.80 10.82
CA CYS A 152 -3.12 -10.53 10.85
C CYS A 152 -3.65 -10.11 9.47
N GLY A 153 -4.94 -9.78 9.38
CA GLY A 153 -5.56 -9.26 8.16
C GLY A 153 -6.02 -10.32 7.14
N ALA A 154 -6.68 -9.82 6.10
CA ALA A 154 -7.26 -10.61 5.03
C ALA A 154 -6.88 -10.05 3.65
N ILE A 155 -6.84 -10.94 2.65
CA ILE A 155 -6.55 -10.61 1.26
C ILE A 155 -7.82 -10.79 0.44
N TYR A 156 -8.18 -9.77 -0.31
CA TYR A 156 -9.38 -9.71 -1.14
C TYR A 156 -8.98 -9.55 -2.59
N GLU A 157 -9.64 -10.28 -3.49
CA GLU A 157 -9.53 -10.03 -4.92
C GLU A 157 -10.48 -8.90 -5.30
N LEU A 158 -9.95 -7.95 -6.05
CA LEU A 158 -10.71 -6.81 -6.56
C LEU A 158 -11.07 -7.08 -8.01
N ASP A 159 -12.10 -7.90 -8.24
CA ASP A 159 -12.80 -7.93 -9.52
C ASP A 159 -13.84 -6.81 -9.55
N PHE A 160 -13.39 -5.63 -9.94
CA PHE A 160 -14.30 -4.54 -10.25
C PHE A 160 -15.05 -4.91 -11.53
N GLY A 161 -16.21 -5.55 -11.41
CA GLY A 161 -17.04 -5.95 -12.55
C GLY A 161 -17.36 -4.81 -13.54
N ARG A 162 -17.21 -3.53 -13.13
CA ARG A 162 -17.25 -2.34 -14.00
C ARG A 162 -16.16 -2.32 -15.09
N TYR A 163 -15.02 -2.97 -14.87
CA TYR A 163 -13.89 -3.04 -15.79
C TYR A 163 -13.81 -4.36 -16.56
N ARG A 164 -14.83 -5.25 -16.46
CA ARG A 164 -14.94 -6.39 -17.38
C ARG A 164 -14.94 -5.86 -18.82
N GLY A 165 -13.94 -6.30 -19.60
CA GLY A 165 -13.75 -5.87 -20.99
C GLY A 165 -12.75 -4.73 -21.19
N TYR A 166 -12.17 -4.14 -20.13
CA TYR A 166 -11.13 -3.09 -20.22
C TYR A 166 -9.70 -3.62 -20.42
N SER A 167 -9.52 -4.91 -20.75
CA SER A 167 -8.20 -5.47 -21.08
C SER A 167 -7.51 -4.71 -22.22
N HIS A 168 -8.29 -4.20 -23.18
CA HIS A 168 -7.81 -3.31 -24.26
C HIS A 168 -7.27 -1.95 -23.77
N LYS A 169 -7.47 -1.59 -22.50
CA LYS A 169 -6.94 -0.37 -21.87
C LYS A 169 -5.81 -0.68 -20.88
N ASN A 170 -5.16 -1.84 -21.01
CA ASN A 170 -4.05 -2.29 -20.17
C ASN A 170 -4.41 -2.36 -18.67
N TRP A 171 -5.68 -2.59 -18.36
CA TRP A 171 -6.14 -2.80 -16.99
C TRP A 171 -5.99 -4.28 -16.60
N HIS A 172 -5.53 -4.52 -15.38
CA HIS A 172 -5.34 -5.88 -14.83
C HIS A 172 -6.05 -5.99 -13.48
N PRO A 173 -6.47 -7.21 -13.07
CA PRO A 173 -7.05 -7.43 -11.75
C PRO A 173 -6.09 -7.02 -10.63
N HIS A 174 -6.66 -6.54 -9.52
CA HIS A 174 -5.91 -6.17 -8.33
C HIS A 174 -6.26 -7.07 -7.15
N ALA A 175 -5.35 -7.17 -6.19
CA ALA A 175 -5.58 -7.79 -4.89
C ALA A 175 -5.30 -6.77 -3.79
N LYS A 176 -5.99 -6.92 -2.65
CA LYS A 176 -5.92 -5.99 -1.53
C LYS A 176 -5.75 -6.73 -0.22
N TYR A 177 -4.63 -6.50 0.45
CA TYR A 177 -4.46 -6.83 1.86
C TYR A 177 -5.09 -5.74 2.72
N ARG A 178 -5.91 -6.10 3.72
CA ARG A 178 -6.59 -5.15 4.61
C ARG A 178 -6.62 -5.64 6.06
N VAL A 179 -6.40 -4.71 6.98
CA VAL A 179 -6.61 -4.83 8.43
C VAL A 179 -7.55 -3.71 8.87
N SER A 180 -8.69 -4.06 9.48
CA SER A 180 -9.72 -3.11 9.91
C SER A 180 -10.16 -3.28 11.38
N SER A 181 -9.78 -4.39 12.01
CA SER A 181 -10.00 -4.61 13.44
C SER A 181 -9.10 -3.66 14.23
N VAL A 182 -9.68 -2.78 15.06
CA VAL A 182 -8.90 -1.88 15.93
C VAL A 182 -7.95 -2.67 16.83
N ARG A 183 -8.40 -3.84 17.31
CA ARG A 183 -7.57 -4.77 18.08
C ARG A 183 -6.37 -5.27 17.27
N ASP A 184 -6.58 -5.72 16.04
CA ASP A 184 -5.50 -6.26 15.21
C ASP A 184 -4.53 -5.15 14.79
N LEU A 185 -5.06 -3.96 14.50
CA LEU A 185 -4.26 -2.78 14.21
C LEU A 185 -3.30 -2.48 15.36
N GLY A 186 -3.78 -2.45 16.60
CA GLY A 186 -2.92 -2.18 17.75
C GLY A 186 -2.02 -3.34 18.16
N GLN A 187 -2.47 -4.58 18.01
CA GLN A 187 -1.70 -5.76 18.44
C GLN A 187 -0.60 -6.15 17.45
N TYR A 188 -0.81 -5.92 16.15
CA TYR A 188 0.09 -6.40 15.10
C TYR A 188 0.65 -5.27 14.23
N VAL A 189 -0.21 -4.37 13.75
CA VAL A 189 0.21 -3.34 12.78
C VAL A 189 1.05 -2.24 13.42
N LEU A 190 0.63 -1.70 14.57
CA LEU A 190 1.40 -0.65 15.25
C LEU A 190 2.78 -1.15 15.71
N PRO A 191 2.92 -2.33 16.35
CA PRO A 191 4.24 -2.83 16.76
C PRO A 191 5.15 -3.09 15.57
N PHE A 192 4.63 -3.66 14.48
CA PHE A 192 5.42 -3.95 13.27
C PHE A 192 6.08 -2.68 12.71
N PHE A 193 5.33 -1.59 12.55
CA PHE A 193 5.88 -0.33 12.02
C PHE A 193 6.59 0.55 13.07
N ARG A 194 6.55 0.16 14.35
CA ARG A 194 7.43 0.70 15.39
C ARG A 194 8.80 0.04 15.33
N GLU A 195 8.85 -1.27 15.09
CA GLU A 195 10.09 -2.04 14.93
C GLU A 195 10.76 -1.80 13.57
N HIS A 196 9.96 -1.60 12.52
CA HIS A 196 10.40 -1.30 11.15
C HIS A 196 9.88 0.08 10.72
N PRO A 197 10.57 1.18 11.08
CA PRO A 197 10.06 2.53 10.90
C PRO A 197 9.87 2.90 9.44
N LEU A 198 8.69 3.46 9.15
CA LEU A 198 8.39 4.07 7.86
C LEU A 198 9.15 5.39 7.69
N PHE A 199 9.38 5.79 6.43
CA PHE A 199 10.02 7.06 6.09
C PHE A 199 9.13 7.99 5.27
N GLY A 200 9.58 9.24 5.13
CA GLY A 200 8.90 10.27 4.36
C GLY A 200 7.49 10.60 4.88
N ARG A 201 6.58 10.90 3.95
CA ARG A 201 5.19 11.27 4.28
C ARG A 201 4.39 10.15 4.93
N LYS A 202 4.71 8.89 4.64
CA LYS A 202 4.01 7.74 5.21
C LYS A 202 4.28 7.60 6.71
N ARG A 203 5.47 8.00 7.18
CA ARG A 203 5.80 8.09 8.62
C ARG A 203 4.85 9.03 9.37
N VAL A 204 4.57 10.21 8.82
CA VAL A 204 3.67 11.20 9.44
C VAL A 204 2.23 10.68 9.44
N ALA A 205 1.80 10.03 8.35
CA ALA A 205 0.50 9.38 8.29
C ALA A 205 0.35 8.30 9.37
N PHE A 206 1.39 7.47 9.53
CA PHE A 206 1.43 6.43 10.54
C PHE A 206 1.39 7.00 11.97
N ALA A 207 2.06 8.11 12.27
CA ALA A 207 1.99 8.73 13.58
C ALA A 207 0.56 9.19 13.94
N ILE A 208 -0.14 9.86 13.02
CA ILE A 208 -1.54 10.27 13.23
C ILE A 208 -2.45 9.05 13.37
N PHE A 209 -2.20 8.01 12.56
CA PHE A 209 -2.94 6.76 12.62
C PHE A 209 -2.72 6.01 13.94
N HIS A 210 -1.49 5.99 14.45
CA HIS A 210 -1.12 5.40 15.73
C HIS A 210 -1.91 6.04 16.87
N ASP A 211 -1.86 7.37 16.98
CA ASP A 211 -2.60 8.12 18.02
C ASP A 211 -4.11 7.82 17.96
N LEU A 212 -4.66 7.72 16.74
CA LEU A 212 -6.07 7.39 16.56
C LEU A 212 -6.39 5.96 17.04
N VAL A 213 -5.57 4.98 16.70
CA VAL A 213 -5.80 3.58 17.08
C VAL A 213 -5.67 3.41 18.60
N GLU A 214 -4.68 4.05 19.25
CA GLU A 214 -4.53 4.03 20.70
C GLU A 214 -5.75 4.64 21.41
N LEU A 215 -6.19 5.82 20.96
CA LEU A 215 -7.40 6.48 21.49
C LEU A 215 -8.63 5.56 21.41
N LEU A 216 -8.76 4.82 20.30
CA LEU A 216 -9.87 3.88 20.10
C LEU A 216 -9.75 2.62 20.97
N LEU A 217 -8.54 2.07 21.13
CA LEU A 217 -8.28 0.91 21.99
C LEU A 217 -8.56 1.20 23.47
N GLU A 218 -8.22 2.39 23.93
CA GLU A 218 -8.45 2.84 25.29
C GLU A 218 -9.93 3.17 25.57
N GLY A 219 -10.80 3.09 24.55
CA GLY A 219 -12.23 3.37 24.69
C GLY A 219 -12.56 4.85 24.90
N GLN A 220 -11.59 5.77 24.75
CA GLN A 220 -11.80 7.20 25.04
C GLN A 220 -12.90 7.83 24.16
N HIS A 221 -13.06 7.31 22.95
CA HIS A 221 -14.11 7.71 21.99
C HIS A 221 -15.56 7.45 22.46
N ALA A 222 -15.76 6.77 23.60
CA ALA A 222 -17.07 6.63 24.22
C ALA A 222 -17.59 7.95 24.83
N THR A 223 -16.68 8.90 25.10
CA THR A 223 -17.02 10.24 25.59
C THR A 223 -17.17 11.22 24.42
N HIS A 224 -17.95 12.29 24.61
CA HIS A 224 -18.09 13.34 23.60
C HIS A 224 -16.74 13.95 23.22
N ASP A 225 -15.93 14.32 24.20
CA ASP A 225 -14.61 14.92 23.98
C ASP A 225 -13.64 13.95 23.28
N GLY A 226 -13.59 12.69 23.71
CA GLY A 226 -12.77 11.68 23.04
C GLY A 226 -13.22 11.38 21.62
N LEU A 227 -14.53 11.43 21.34
CA LEU A 227 -15.07 11.28 19.99
C LEU A 227 -14.66 12.45 19.09
N GLU A 228 -14.75 13.69 19.58
CA GLU A 228 -14.28 14.86 18.82
C GLU A 228 -12.78 14.77 18.51
N ARG A 229 -11.96 14.36 19.48
CA ARG A 229 -10.53 14.08 19.26
C ARG A 229 -10.30 13.00 18.19
N ALA A 230 -11.06 11.91 18.22
CA ALA A 230 -10.98 10.86 17.20
C ALA A 230 -11.36 11.37 15.80
N ARG A 231 -12.39 12.22 15.71
CA ARG A 231 -12.83 12.86 14.45
C ARG A 231 -11.75 13.80 13.91
N GLU A 232 -11.11 14.57 14.78
CA GLU A 232 -10.02 15.46 14.41
C GLU A 232 -8.83 14.68 13.85
N LEU A 233 -8.39 13.61 14.53
CA LEU A 233 -7.31 12.74 14.04
C LEU A 233 -7.64 12.12 12.68
N ALA A 234 -8.87 11.63 12.50
CA ALA A 234 -9.31 11.08 11.21
C ALA A 234 -9.29 12.14 10.09
N SER A 235 -9.76 13.36 10.38
CA SER A 235 -9.74 14.49 9.46
C SER A 235 -8.31 14.91 9.09
N ARG A 236 -7.42 14.98 10.10
CA ARG A 236 -5.99 15.28 9.91
C ARG A 236 -5.32 14.23 9.04
N LEU A 237 -5.58 12.94 9.28
CA LEU A 237 -5.04 11.84 8.47
C LEU A 237 -5.51 11.94 7.01
N SER A 238 -6.81 12.16 6.79
CA SER A 238 -7.37 12.33 5.45
C SER A 238 -6.74 13.52 4.72
N SER A 239 -6.60 14.65 5.42
CA SER A 239 -6.00 15.87 4.87
C SER A 239 -4.53 15.66 4.53
N HIS A 240 -3.79 14.99 5.41
CA HIS A 240 -2.39 14.64 5.18
C HIS A 240 -2.20 13.74 3.96
N ASN A 241 -3.10 12.78 3.76
CA ASN A 241 -3.07 11.88 2.60
C ASN A 241 -3.46 12.59 1.29
N ALA A 242 -4.31 13.63 1.35
CA ALA A 242 -4.80 14.34 0.18
C ALA A 242 -3.83 15.41 -0.38
N ARG A 243 -2.95 15.98 0.46
CA ARG A 243 -1.98 16.99 0.00
C ARG A 243 -1.09 16.39 -1.11
N GLY A 244 -1.04 16.99 -2.30
CA GLY A 244 0.03 16.70 -3.25
C GLY A 244 1.38 17.21 -2.74
N VAL A 245 2.47 16.99 -3.46
CA VAL A 245 3.66 17.83 -3.26
C VAL A 245 3.21 19.25 -3.58
N GLU A 246 3.13 20.13 -2.58
CA GLU A 246 3.10 21.57 -2.85
C GLU A 246 4.44 21.89 -3.50
N THR A 247 4.47 21.96 -4.83
CA THR A 247 5.59 22.57 -5.53
C THR A 247 5.67 24.00 -5.03
N ALA A 248 6.68 24.31 -4.24
CA ALA A 248 7.01 25.67 -3.85
C ALA A 248 7.17 26.51 -5.13
N GLY A 249 6.15 27.30 -5.48
CA GLY A 249 6.16 28.14 -6.67
C GLY A 249 4.93 28.06 -7.57
N SER A 250 3.75 28.34 -7.03
CA SER A 250 2.69 28.96 -7.84
C SER A 250 2.07 30.11 -7.06
N ALA A 251 2.87 31.15 -6.82
CA ALA A 251 2.34 32.46 -6.52
C ALA A 251 1.42 32.85 -7.69
N SER A 252 0.16 33.11 -7.36
CA SER A 252 -0.89 33.54 -8.29
C SER A 252 -0.42 34.76 -9.09
N ARG A 253 -0.16 34.60 -10.39
CA ARG A 253 -0.26 35.71 -11.37
C ARG A 253 -1.73 36.03 -11.58
N ARG A 254 -2.36 36.62 -10.59
CA ARG A 254 -3.61 37.37 -10.72
C ARG A 254 -3.44 38.51 -9.74
N ASP A 255 -2.77 39.56 -10.22
CA ASP A 255 -2.71 40.93 -9.70
C ASP A 255 -1.61 41.63 -10.51
N LEU A 256 -1.91 41.93 -11.78
CA LEU A 256 -1.21 42.87 -12.66
C LEU A 256 -1.98 42.91 -13.99
N ALA A 257 -3.10 43.64 -13.98
CA ALA A 257 -3.71 44.30 -15.13
C ALA A 257 -4.74 45.30 -14.61
#